data_AF-A0A8H6DCX4-F1
#
_entry.id   AF-A0A8H6DCX4-F1
#
_cell.length_a   1.000
_cell.length_b   1.000
_cell.length_c   1.000
_cell.angle_alpha   90.00
_cell.angle_beta   90.00
_cell.angle_gamma   90.00
#
_symmetry.space_group_name_H-M   'P 1'
#
loop_
_entity.id
_entity.type
_entity.pdbx_description
1 polymer ?
#
loop_
_entity_poly.entity_id
_entity_poly.type
_entity_poly.pdbx_seq_one_letter_code
_entity_poly.pdbx_strand_id
1 'polypeptide(L)'
;MRPLPTKTSRAYPPRVFKATAFTTLTEANTMQFVAKNTSIPVPKIYCSFKHRGRVYILMERIRGRDLSQSWTQRPEDSKARILAQLKSLITELRSIAPTDGVGVSNVDGVPIFDQRLPDKSFWGPFATIQEFHRELRRGLELRAC
;
A
#
# COMPACT_ATOMS: atom_id res chain seq x y z
N MET A 1 -50.92 17.33 11.86
CA MET A 1 -49.79 16.49 12.31
C MET A 1 -49.42 15.56 11.16
N ARG A 2 -48.26 15.73 10.50
CA ARG A 2 -47.78 14.77 9.48
C ARG A 2 -46.86 13.76 10.18
N PRO A 3 -46.97 12.46 9.91
CA PRO A 3 -46.07 11.48 10.50
C PRO A 3 -44.64 11.68 9.98
N LEU A 4 -43.66 11.56 10.87
CA LEU A 4 -42.24 11.57 10.53
C LEU A 4 -41.89 10.33 9.69
N PRO A 5 -41.08 10.46 8.63
CA PRO A 5 -40.68 9.32 7.83
C PRO A 5 -39.82 8.36 8.65
N THR A 6 -40.17 7.08 8.58
CA THR A 6 -39.36 5.97 9.07
C THR A 6 -37.97 6.03 8.42
N LYS A 7 -36.94 6.17 9.24
CA LYS A 7 -35.54 6.13 8.77
C LYS A 7 -35.27 4.75 8.18
N THR A 8 -35.32 4.68 6.85
CA THR A 8 -34.69 3.61 6.08
C THR A 8 -33.20 3.68 6.41
N SER A 9 -32.67 2.71 7.15
CA SER A 9 -31.23 2.60 7.40
C SER A 9 -30.55 2.31 6.06
N ARG A 10 -30.07 3.36 5.39
CA ARG A 10 -29.14 3.22 4.27
C ARG A 10 -27.89 2.56 4.86
N ALA A 11 -27.75 1.25 4.67
CA ALA A 11 -26.66 0.46 5.21
C ALA A 11 -25.36 0.91 4.55
N TYR A 12 -24.69 1.90 5.14
CA TYR A 12 -23.36 2.29 4.69
C TYR A 12 -22.44 1.08 4.86
N PRO A 13 -21.59 0.76 3.86
CA PRO A 13 -20.62 -0.30 4.00
C PRO A 13 -19.75 -0.01 5.24
N PRO A 14 -19.37 -1.04 6.02
CA PRO A 14 -18.60 -0.84 7.23
C PRO A 14 -17.29 -0.09 6.89
N ARG A 15 -16.91 0.85 7.74
CA ARG A 15 -15.73 1.71 7.57
C ARG A 15 -14.70 1.40 8.65
N VAL A 16 -13.43 1.68 8.35
CA VAL A 16 -12.32 1.55 9.29
C VAL A 16 -11.63 2.90 9.44
N PHE A 17 -11.29 3.25 10.68
CA PHE A 17 -10.33 4.30 10.99
C PHE A 17 -8.98 3.66 11.33
N LYS A 18 -7.93 4.04 10.61
CA LYS A 18 -6.55 3.70 10.94
C LYS A 18 -5.86 4.92 11.55
N ALA A 19 -5.27 4.74 12.73
CA ALA A 19 -4.50 5.76 13.44
C ALA A 19 -3.47 5.09 14.37
N THR A 20 -2.31 4.75 13.81
CA THR A 20 -1.17 4.21 14.57
C THR A 20 0.00 5.20 14.54
N ALA A 21 1.02 4.99 15.38
CA ALA A 21 2.24 5.80 15.37
C ALA A 21 2.99 5.79 14.02
N PHE A 22 2.73 4.78 13.18
CA PHE A 22 3.39 4.58 11.88
C PHE A 22 2.47 4.90 10.69
N THR A 23 1.24 5.36 10.93
CA THR A 23 0.32 5.71 9.84
C THR A 23 0.80 6.98 9.15
N THR A 24 0.87 6.99 7.82
CA THR A 24 1.33 8.14 7.02
C THR A 24 0.28 8.55 6.00
N LEU A 25 0.35 9.79 5.52
CA LEU A 25 -0.49 10.23 4.39
C LEU A 25 -0.09 9.49 3.11
N THR A 26 1.19 9.17 2.95
CA THR A 26 1.72 8.34 1.87
C THR A 26 1.04 6.97 1.80
N GLU A 27 0.68 6.37 2.93
CA GLU A 27 -0.08 5.11 2.92
C GLU A 27 -1.44 5.25 2.20
N ALA A 28 -2.17 6.33 2.48
CA ALA A 28 -3.44 6.63 1.81
C ALA A 28 -3.22 6.96 0.32
N ASN A 29 -2.21 7.76 0.00
CA ASN A 29 -1.87 8.13 -1.38
C ASN A 29 -1.46 6.89 -2.19
N THR A 30 -0.73 5.96 -1.58
CA THR A 30 -0.32 4.70 -2.21
C THR A 30 -1.52 3.83 -2.54
N MET A 31 -2.49 3.68 -1.62
CA MET A 31 -3.73 2.96 -1.92
C MET A 31 -4.51 3.60 -3.06
N GLN A 32 -4.62 4.94 -3.09
CA GLN A 32 -5.27 5.64 -4.19
C GLN A 32 -4.52 5.46 -5.53
N PHE A 33 -3.18 5.48 -5.50
CA PHE A 33 -2.35 5.25 -6.68
C PHE A 33 -2.56 3.84 -7.24
N VAL A 34 -2.53 2.81 -6.39
CA VAL A 34 -2.78 1.43 -6.82
C VAL A 34 -4.19 1.26 -7.39
N ALA A 35 -5.21 1.84 -6.75
CA ALA A 35 -6.59 1.78 -7.22
C ALA A 35 -6.81 2.46 -8.58
N LYS A 36 -6.02 3.49 -8.90
CA LYS A 36 -6.11 4.22 -10.17
C LYS A 36 -5.42 3.48 -11.33
N ASN A 37 -4.39 2.70 -11.04
CA ASN A 37 -3.51 2.11 -12.05
C ASN A 37 -3.68 0.59 -12.21
N THR A 38 -4.48 -0.06 -11.35
CA THR A 38 -4.68 -1.51 -11.35
C THR A 38 -6.12 -1.88 -10.97
N SER A 39 -6.48 -3.13 -11.23
CA SER A 39 -7.71 -3.78 -10.77
C SER A 39 -7.59 -4.41 -9.38
N ILE A 40 -6.44 -4.27 -8.71
CA ILE A 40 -6.19 -4.85 -7.39
C ILE A 40 -7.17 -4.26 -6.36
N PRO A 41 -7.90 -5.10 -5.62
CA PRO A 41 -8.82 -4.62 -4.61
C PRO A 41 -8.06 -4.07 -3.40
N VAL A 42 -7.98 -2.73 -3.31
CA VAL A 42 -7.47 -1.99 -2.15
C VAL A 42 -8.60 -1.22 -1.46
N PRO A 43 -8.50 -0.92 -0.16
CA PRO A 43 -9.54 -0.14 0.53
C PRO A 43 -9.78 1.21 -0.12
N LYS A 44 -11.04 1.54 -0.43
CA LYS A 44 -11.38 2.89 -0.86
C LYS A 44 -11.11 3.90 0.25
N ILE A 45 -10.27 4.89 -0.04
CA ILE A 45 -9.99 6.01 0.87
C ILE A 45 -11.14 7.03 0.79
N TYR A 46 -11.76 7.34 1.93
CA TYR A 46 -12.75 8.41 2.04
C TYR A 46 -12.12 9.73 2.48
N CYS A 47 -11.16 9.67 3.39
CA CYS A 47 -10.43 10.83 3.89
C CYS A 47 -9.11 10.40 4.54
N SER A 48 -8.07 11.21 4.38
CA SER A 48 -6.83 11.12 5.14
C SER A 48 -6.41 12.51 5.59
N PHE A 49 -6.00 12.67 6.85
CA PHE A 49 -5.62 13.97 7.40
C PHE A 49 -4.68 13.84 8.58
N LYS A 50 -3.95 14.93 8.88
CA LYS A 50 -3.10 15.05 10.07
C LYS A 50 -3.78 15.94 11.10
N HIS A 51 -3.85 15.47 12.34
CA HIS A 51 -4.38 16.25 13.46
C HIS A 51 -3.51 15.99 14.71
N ARG A 52 -3.04 17.08 15.35
CA ARG A 52 -2.18 17.03 16.55
C ARG A 52 -1.01 16.03 16.42
N GLY A 53 -0.32 16.10 15.29
CA GLY A 53 0.85 15.26 15.02
C GLY A 53 0.55 13.81 14.60
N ARG A 54 -0.72 13.37 14.61
CA ARG A 54 -1.13 12.01 14.22
C ARG A 54 -1.84 12.01 12.87
N VAL A 55 -1.62 10.95 12.09
CA VAL A 55 -2.33 10.74 10.82
C VAL A 55 -3.52 9.82 11.05
N TYR A 56 -4.62 10.17 10.41
CA TYR A 56 -5.87 9.43 10.42
C TYR A 56 -6.24 9.08 8.99
N ILE A 57 -6.64 7.83 8.76
CA ILE A 57 -7.17 7.37 7.47
C ILE A 57 -8.56 6.77 7.72
N LEU A 58 -9.58 7.34 7.08
CA LEU A 58 -10.92 6.76 6.99
C LEU A 58 -11.04 6.04 5.65
N MET A 59 -11.27 4.73 5.72
CA MET A 59 -11.30 3.87 4.54
C MET A 59 -12.39 2.79 4.62
N GLU A 60 -12.65 2.15 3.49
CA GLU A 60 -13.54 1.00 3.38
C GLU A 60 -13.03 -0.19 4.20
N ARG A 61 -13.94 -0.91 4.86
CA ARG A 61 -13.64 -2.23 5.41
C ARG A 61 -13.82 -3.29 4.32
N ILE A 62 -12.71 -3.88 3.87
CA ILE A 62 -12.77 -5.09 3.03
C ILE A 62 -13.28 -6.25 3.89
N ARG A 63 -14.34 -6.92 3.41
CA ARG A 63 -14.86 -8.13 4.07
C ARG A 63 -14.00 -9.32 3.67
N GLY A 64 -13.51 -10.05 4.66
CA GLY A 64 -12.71 -11.24 4.44
C GLY A 64 -12.26 -11.86 5.74
N ARG A 65 -11.63 -13.02 5.64
CA ARG A 65 -10.86 -13.62 6.73
C ARG A 65 -9.39 -13.48 6.40
N ASP A 66 -8.58 -13.23 7.41
CA ASP A 66 -7.13 -13.16 7.25
C ASP A 66 -6.62 -14.51 6.72
N LEU A 67 -5.75 -14.47 5.71
CA LEU A 67 -5.25 -15.69 5.07
C LEU A 67 -4.38 -16.53 6.01
N SER A 68 -3.74 -15.90 7.01
CA SER A 68 -2.97 -16.60 8.03
C SER A 68 -3.84 -17.54 8.88
N GLN A 69 -5.14 -17.22 9.01
CA GLN A 69 -6.08 -18.09 9.71
C GLN A 69 -6.24 -19.40 8.93
N SER A 70 -5.82 -20.49 9.57
CA SER A 70 -5.93 -21.85 9.04
C SER A 70 -5.14 -22.13 7.75
N TRP A 71 -4.17 -21.29 7.35
CA TRP A 71 -3.36 -21.52 6.13
C TRP A 71 -2.79 -22.94 6.06
N THR A 72 -2.22 -23.44 7.17
CA THR A 72 -1.61 -24.77 7.26
C THR A 72 -2.62 -25.90 7.07
N GLN A 73 -3.87 -25.69 7.48
CA GLN A 73 -4.96 -26.67 7.41
C GLN A 73 -5.69 -26.66 6.07
N ARG A 74 -5.37 -25.72 5.16
CA ARG A 74 -6.03 -25.60 3.86
C ARG A 74 -5.60 -26.73 2.91
N PRO A 75 -6.53 -27.28 2.10
CA PRO A 75 -6.20 -28.22 1.03
C PRO A 75 -5.24 -27.61 0.01
N GLU A 76 -4.39 -28.45 -0.57
CA GLU A 76 -3.32 -28.00 -1.47
C GLU A 76 -3.87 -27.27 -2.71
N ASP A 77 -4.91 -27.80 -3.34
CA ASP A 77 -5.57 -27.15 -4.49
C ASP A 77 -6.05 -25.74 -4.16
N SER A 78 -6.51 -25.52 -2.91
CA SER A 78 -6.96 -24.21 -2.51
C SER A 78 -5.80 -23.26 -2.21
N LYS A 79 -4.66 -23.75 -1.71
CA LYS A 79 -3.44 -22.95 -1.60
C LYS A 79 -2.92 -22.57 -2.98
N ALA A 80 -2.88 -23.52 -3.92
CA ALA A 80 -2.46 -23.30 -5.30
C ALA A 80 -3.29 -22.19 -5.99
N ARG A 81 -4.62 -22.22 -5.84
CA ARG A 81 -5.49 -21.15 -6.36
C ARG A 81 -5.19 -19.78 -5.76
N ILE A 82 -4.94 -19.70 -4.45
CA ILE A 82 -4.62 -18.44 -3.78
C ILE A 82 -3.26 -17.92 -4.22
N LEU A 83 -2.25 -18.79 -4.34
CA LEU A 83 -0.93 -18.43 -4.85
C LEU A 83 -1.00 -17.94 -6.30
N ALA A 84 -1.83 -18.55 -7.14
CA ALA A 84 -2.07 -18.10 -8.51
C ALA A 84 -2.70 -16.69 -8.53
N GLN A 85 -3.68 -16.42 -7.66
CA GLN A 85 -4.27 -15.09 -7.51
C GLN A 85 -3.23 -14.06 -7.03
N LEU A 86 -2.45 -14.37 -6.00
CA LEU A 86 -1.38 -13.48 -5.50
C LEU A 86 -0.33 -13.19 -6.58
N LYS A 87 0.05 -14.20 -7.37
CA LYS A 87 0.96 -14.02 -8.51
C LYS A 87 0.38 -13.02 -9.50
N SER A 88 -0.90 -13.14 -9.84
CA SER A 88 -1.58 -12.20 -10.75
C SER A 88 -1.55 -10.77 -10.21
N LEU A 89 -1.94 -10.56 -8.94
CA LEU A 89 -1.96 -9.25 -8.31
C LEU A 89 -0.57 -8.61 -8.23
N ILE A 90 0.46 -9.39 -7.87
CA ILE A 90 1.85 -8.88 -7.81
C ILE A 90 2.38 -8.56 -9.21
N THR A 91 2.01 -9.36 -10.21
CA THR A 91 2.41 -9.11 -11.61
C THR A 91 1.80 -7.80 -12.09
N GLU A 92 0.52 -7.58 -11.85
CA GLU A 92 -0.19 -6.36 -12.21
C GLU A 92 0.41 -5.13 -11.49
N LEU A 93 0.65 -5.23 -10.18
CA LEU A 93 1.29 -4.16 -9.40
C LEU A 93 2.66 -3.77 -9.96
N ARG A 94 3.44 -4.76 -10.41
CA ARG A 94 4.77 -4.55 -11.00
C ARG A 94 4.74 -4.07 -12.44
N SER A 95 3.60 -4.18 -13.12
CA SER A 95 3.43 -3.65 -14.49
C SER A 95 3.12 -2.15 -14.52
N ILE A 96 2.90 -1.51 -13.37
CA ILE A 96 2.73 -0.06 -13.31
C ILE A 96 4.03 0.60 -13.77
N ALA A 97 3.95 1.36 -14.85
CA ALA A 97 5.10 2.10 -15.36
C ALA A 97 5.49 3.23 -14.38
N PRO A 98 6.79 3.44 -14.12
CA PRO A 98 7.24 4.60 -13.37
C PRO A 98 6.91 5.88 -14.14
N THR A 99 6.65 6.97 -13.42
CA THR A 99 6.49 8.29 -14.03
C THR A 99 7.83 8.77 -14.58
N ASP A 100 7.83 9.35 -15.78
CA ASP A 100 9.05 9.87 -16.41
C ASP A 100 9.78 10.86 -15.48
N GLY A 101 11.09 10.71 -15.40
CA GLY A 101 11.95 11.56 -14.56
C GLY A 101 11.88 11.25 -13.05
N VAL A 102 11.11 10.26 -12.62
CA VAL A 102 11.12 9.77 -11.23
C VAL A 102 12.13 8.64 -11.10
N GLY A 103 13.09 8.81 -10.20
CA GLY A 103 14.05 7.77 -9.82
C GLY A 103 13.47 6.80 -8.78
N VAL A 104 14.23 6.51 -7.72
CA VAL A 104 13.77 5.61 -6.65
C VAL A 104 13.23 6.43 -5.48
N SER A 105 11.90 6.45 -5.35
CA SER A 105 11.17 7.13 -4.29
C SER A 105 9.87 6.39 -3.95
N ASN A 106 9.15 6.84 -2.93
CA ASN A 106 7.76 6.45 -2.76
C ASN A 106 6.83 7.25 -3.71
N VAL A 107 5.53 6.99 -3.66
CA VAL A 107 4.52 7.61 -4.56
C VAL A 107 4.39 9.14 -4.41
N ASP A 108 4.84 9.70 -3.29
CA ASP A 108 4.83 11.15 -3.04
C ASP A 108 6.16 11.82 -3.46
N GLY A 109 7.09 11.07 -4.05
CA GLY A 109 8.41 11.59 -4.45
C GLY A 109 9.40 11.76 -3.29
N VAL A 110 9.11 11.19 -2.11
CA VAL A 110 9.96 11.29 -0.91
C VAL A 110 10.64 9.93 -0.62
N PRO A 111 11.52 9.82 0.40
CA PRO A 111 12.27 8.59 0.67
C PRO A 111 11.36 7.36 0.82
N ILE A 112 11.83 6.21 0.33
CA ILE A 112 11.17 4.93 0.60
C ILE A 112 11.40 4.51 2.06
N PHE A 113 10.45 3.77 2.62
CA PHE A 113 10.61 3.10 3.90
C PHE A 113 10.66 1.58 3.68
N ASP A 114 11.78 0.95 4.00
CA ASP A 114 11.94 -0.50 3.89
C ASP A 114 12.83 -1.02 5.03
N GLN A 115 12.24 -1.83 5.92
CA GLN A 115 12.95 -2.38 7.09
C GLN A 115 13.90 -3.52 6.74
N ARG A 116 13.87 -4.01 5.49
CA ARG A 116 14.78 -5.06 5.01
C ARG A 116 16.10 -4.48 4.50
N LEU A 117 16.17 -3.16 4.29
CA LEU A 117 17.39 -2.47 3.89
C LEU A 117 18.32 -2.28 5.10
N PRO A 118 19.65 -2.29 4.90
CA PRO A 118 20.63 -2.21 5.98
C PRO A 118 20.61 -0.84 6.68
N ASP A 119 21.14 -0.77 7.90
CA ASP A 119 21.53 0.44 8.65
C ASP A 119 20.44 1.50 9.01
N LYS A 120 19.45 1.74 8.14
CA LYS A 120 18.39 2.75 8.28
C LYS A 120 17.11 2.29 7.58
N SER A 121 15.96 2.75 8.04
CA SER A 121 14.67 2.39 7.41
C SER A 121 14.25 3.32 6.27
N PHE A 122 14.74 4.56 6.25
CA PHE A 122 14.41 5.54 5.20
C PHE A 122 15.55 5.69 4.19
N TRP A 123 15.24 5.59 2.91
CA TRP A 123 16.22 5.58 1.82
C TRP A 123 15.79 6.51 0.68
N GLY A 124 16.71 7.36 0.22
CA GLY A 124 16.47 8.25 -0.90
C GLY A 124 15.80 9.57 -0.51
N PRO A 125 14.98 10.19 -1.40
CA PRO A 125 14.75 9.74 -2.78
C PRO A 125 16.05 9.76 -3.58
N PHE A 126 16.16 8.91 -4.59
CA PHE A 126 17.31 8.87 -5.50
C PHE A 126 16.86 9.29 -6.88
N ALA A 127 17.68 10.06 -7.60
CA ALA A 127 17.34 10.50 -8.95
C ALA A 127 17.41 9.35 -9.95
N THR A 128 18.23 8.33 -9.68
CA THR A 128 18.35 7.14 -10.54
C THR A 128 18.49 5.86 -9.74
N ILE A 129 18.23 4.72 -10.41
CA ILE A 129 18.47 3.39 -9.82
C ILE A 129 19.95 3.17 -9.51
N GLN A 130 20.86 3.77 -10.28
CA GLN A 130 22.31 3.68 -10.07
C GLN A 130 22.73 4.32 -8.76
N GLU A 131 22.14 5.46 -8.39
CA GLU A 131 22.39 6.12 -7.11
C GLU A 131 21.89 5.28 -5.93
N PHE A 132 20.69 4.71 -6.04
CA PHE A 132 20.19 3.78 -5.03
C PHE A 132 21.11 2.57 -4.87
N HIS A 133 21.54 1.96 -5.97
CA HIS A 133 22.47 0.83 -5.95
C HIS A 133 23.84 1.20 -5.38
N ARG A 134 24.34 2.42 -5.63
CA ARG A 134 25.58 2.92 -5.05
C ARG A 134 25.46 3.08 -3.54
N GLU A 135 24.34 3.61 -3.05
CA GLU A 135 24.06 3.71 -1.61
C GLU A 135 23.98 2.32 -0.95
N LEU A 136 23.35 1.34 -1.61
CA LEU A 136 23.31 -0.05 -1.13
C LEU A 136 24.71 -0.65 -0.96
N ARG A 137 25.68 -0.20 -1.77
CA ARG A 137 27.10 -0.59 -1.67
C ARG A 137 27.94 0.37 -0.84
N ARG A 138 27.32 1.27 -0.06
CA ARG A 138 28.02 2.27 0.77
C ARG A 138 29.02 3.12 -0.02
N GLY A 139 28.64 3.52 -1.23
CA GLY A 139 29.47 4.37 -2.09
C GLY A 139 30.49 3.62 -2.96
N LEU A 140 30.57 2.29 -2.88
CA LEU A 140 31.48 1.53 -3.75
C LEU A 140 31.01 1.57 -5.21
N GLU A 141 31.89 2.04 -6.08
CA GLU A 141 31.68 2.00 -7.53
C GLU A 141 31.98 0.61 -8.08
N LEU A 142 31.14 0.16 -9.02
CA LEU A 142 31.41 -1.06 -9.76
C LEU A 142 32.52 -0.74 -10.77
N ARG A 143 33.62 -1.49 -10.72
CA ARG A 143 34.63 -1.39 -11.78
C ARG A 143 33.96 -1.81 -13.09
N ALA A 144 34.11 -0.98 -14.12
CA ALA A 144 33.78 -1.41 -15.48
C ALA A 144 34.64 -2.65 -15.78
N CYS A 145 33.98 -3.73 -16.18
CA CYS A 145 34.64 -4.90 -16.74
C CYS A 145 34.97 -4.65 -18.21
#